data_AF-W7YN74-F1
#
_entry.id   AF-W7YN74-F1
#
_cell.length_a   1.000
_cell.length_b   1.000
_cell.length_c   1.000
_cell.angle_alpha   90.00
_cell.angle_beta   90.00
_cell.angle_gamma   90.00
#
_symmetry.space_group_name_H-M   'P 1'
#
loop_
_entity.id
_entity.type
_entity.pdbx_description
1 polymer ?
#
loop_
_entity_poly.entity_id
_entity_poly.type
_entity_poly.pdbx_seq_one_letter_code
_entity_poly.pdbx_strand_id
1 'polypeptide(L)'
;MSTSDIKSKNIWQLVVLLVAIVVVNMLAGSWFFRLDLTSEKRYSLSENTKNLVADLDQTIFVKVFLEGDLNVGFSKLSKASYELLNEFRVYGGNHIEFRFIDPSEGNKKEKEAVLKELKELGLNPVPVYEQSEDGRNTTSYFYPYAVVYYGDKQLPLNLLENIQGFSGAENLNKSIESLEFKFTDAIRRVSLDEKPKIAFIEGHGELDDYDVMDITEHLSQYYQVDRGVIGNDPSILDPYKAIIIAKPQNKFSESDKFVIDQYMMNGGGVMWLVDAVNITLDSLKKARETIGMMADLNIEDQLFKYGIRINPVLIQDMQSAMIPMSVSTGGQPRIVPAPWLYSPLLIPQPDHAISRNMNVVQGEFVSSLDTVNSQLDIKRKVLLRTSRYAKSDQVPVFVSLAFVNEKPDQRAFRQPFMPVAIVQEGVFTSVFEHREPPHNISPQPDEVKSKSVPTKMIVVGDGDLIKNKVRFKNTNPKILPLGYDELTKQNFGNKDFILNAVNYLCDDDGWMDLRARSYTLRLLDKKKVAEDAFFWKLINVILPVVLVLVLGVVVAVVRRYKFMR
;
A
#
# COMPACT_ATOMS: atom_id res chain seq x y z
N MET A 1 -68.35 10.82 32.03
CA MET A 1 -66.98 11.32 32.33
C MET A 1 -66.91 12.75 31.85
N SER A 2 -66.67 13.70 32.75
CA SER A 2 -66.64 15.14 32.44
C SER A 2 -65.52 15.43 31.43
N THR A 3 -65.74 16.36 30.50
CA THR A 3 -64.72 16.82 29.55
C THR A 3 -63.48 17.42 30.24
N SER A 4 -63.59 17.80 31.52
CA SER A 4 -62.45 18.24 32.35
C SER A 4 -61.51 17.09 32.72
N ASP A 5 -62.03 15.89 32.99
CA ASP A 5 -61.24 14.73 33.41
C ASP A 5 -60.45 14.12 32.24
N ILE A 6 -60.96 14.30 31.02
CA ILE A 6 -60.26 13.89 29.79
C ILE A 6 -59.10 14.84 29.51
N LYS A 7 -59.27 16.16 29.74
CA LYS A 7 -58.20 17.15 29.56
C LYS A 7 -57.06 16.96 30.57
N SER A 8 -57.36 16.76 31.85
CA SER A 8 -56.32 16.56 32.87
C SER A 8 -55.52 15.27 32.62
N LYS A 9 -56.20 14.19 32.22
CA LYS A 9 -55.56 12.91 31.88
C LYS A 9 -54.68 13.02 30.63
N ASN A 10 -55.12 13.75 29.60
CA ASN A 10 -54.32 13.98 28.40
C ASN A 10 -53.09 14.86 28.68
N ILE A 11 -53.21 15.87 29.54
CA ILE A 11 -52.08 16.70 29.98
C ILE A 11 -51.08 15.84 30.76
N TRP A 12 -51.56 14.98 31.66
CA TRP A 12 -50.70 14.08 32.43
C TRP A 12 -49.95 13.08 31.53
N GLN A 13 -50.63 12.52 30.53
CA GLN A 13 -50.00 11.65 29.52
C GLN A 13 -48.95 12.39 28.69
N LEU A 14 -49.21 13.65 28.31
CA LEU A 14 -48.24 14.48 27.58
C LEU A 14 -46.99 14.76 28.43
N VAL A 15 -47.17 15.08 29.72
CA VAL A 15 -46.07 15.33 30.65
C VAL A 15 -45.24 14.07 30.86
N VAL A 16 -45.86 12.91 31.07
CA VAL A 16 -45.16 11.63 31.19
C VAL A 16 -44.38 11.31 29.92
N LEU A 17 -44.97 11.53 28.74
CA LEU A 17 -44.29 11.32 27.47
C LEU A 17 -43.06 12.23 27.33
N LEU A 18 -43.18 13.52 27.67
CA LEU A 18 -42.06 14.47 27.63
C LEU A 18 -40.95 14.09 28.61
N VAL A 19 -41.30 13.70 29.84
CA VAL A 19 -40.32 13.24 30.85
C VAL A 19 -39.66 11.95 30.39
N ALA A 20 -40.41 10.99 29.84
CA ALA A 20 -39.86 9.76 29.28
C ALA A 20 -38.91 10.05 28.11
N ILE A 21 -39.25 10.98 27.23
CA ILE A 21 -38.35 11.43 26.14
C ILE A 21 -37.06 12.03 26.72
N VAL A 22 -37.14 12.87 27.74
CA VAL A 22 -35.96 13.47 28.39
C VAL A 22 -35.09 12.39 29.06
N VAL A 23 -35.70 11.45 29.79
CA VAL A 23 -34.98 10.35 30.45
C VAL A 23 -34.35 9.41 29.44
N VAL A 24 -35.06 9.03 28.38
CA VAL A 24 -34.51 8.22 27.29
C VAL A 24 -33.37 8.96 26.59
N ASN A 25 -33.49 10.27 26.39
CA ASN A 25 -32.43 11.08 25.79
C ASN A 25 -31.20 11.19 26.71
N MET A 26 -31.40 11.35 28.03
CA MET A 26 -30.31 11.31 29.01
C MET A 26 -29.62 9.95 29.07
N LEU A 27 -30.38 8.86 29.11
CA LEU A 27 -29.84 7.49 29.11
C LEU A 27 -29.13 7.16 27.80
N ALA A 28 -29.70 7.56 26.65
CA ALA A 28 -29.08 7.43 25.34
C ALA A 28 -27.81 8.28 25.20
N GLY A 29 -27.74 9.43 25.89
CA GLY A 29 -26.51 10.24 25.97
C GLY A 29 -25.39 9.57 26.79
N SER A 30 -25.74 8.73 27.76
CA SER A 30 -24.78 7.99 28.60
C SER A 30 -24.36 6.63 28.05
N TRP A 31 -25.17 6.01 27.19
CA TRP A 31 -24.86 4.75 26.51
C TRP A 31 -24.56 5.00 25.03
N PHE A 32 -23.27 5.05 24.72
CA PHE A 32 -22.80 5.24 23.36
C PHE A 32 -22.97 3.94 22.54
N PHE A 33 -24.14 3.74 21.96
CA PHE A 33 -24.39 2.65 21.00
C PHE A 33 -24.45 3.22 19.58
N ARG A 34 -23.42 2.98 18.78
CA ARG A 34 -23.36 3.39 17.37
C ARG A 34 -23.27 2.15 16.50
N LEU A 35 -24.31 1.94 15.69
CA LEU A 35 -24.35 0.85 14.72
C LEU A 35 -24.03 1.41 13.33
N ASP A 36 -22.95 0.95 12.70
CA ASP A 36 -22.65 1.29 11.32
C ASP A 36 -23.49 0.41 10.37
N LEU A 37 -24.46 1.04 9.72
CA LEU A 37 -25.36 0.41 8.75
C LEU A 37 -24.81 0.45 7.31
N THR A 38 -23.59 0.96 7.10
CA THR A 38 -22.98 0.95 5.79
C THR A 38 -22.56 -0.46 5.39
N SER A 39 -22.72 -0.79 4.11
CA SER A 39 -22.34 -2.10 3.56
C SER A 39 -20.86 -2.44 3.73
N GLU A 40 -20.01 -1.43 3.91
CA GLU A 40 -18.55 -1.54 4.02
C GLU A 40 -18.03 -1.30 5.45
N LYS A 41 -18.92 -1.09 6.44
CA LYS A 41 -18.55 -0.64 7.81
C LYS A 41 -17.55 0.54 7.79
N ARG A 42 -17.79 1.52 6.90
CA ARG A 42 -16.88 2.63 6.62
C ARG A 42 -16.62 3.55 7.81
N TYR A 43 -17.55 3.59 8.76
CA TYR A 43 -17.54 4.45 9.93
C TYR A 43 -17.30 3.64 11.21
N SER A 44 -16.59 2.51 11.11
CA SER A 44 -16.18 1.68 12.23
C SER A 44 -14.70 1.31 12.09
N LEU A 45 -13.92 1.60 13.14
CA LEU A 45 -12.54 1.12 13.23
C LEU A 45 -12.49 -0.40 13.13
N SER A 46 -11.41 -0.91 12.55
CA SER A 46 -11.04 -2.30 12.68
C SER A 46 -10.80 -2.69 14.14
N GLU A 47 -10.97 -3.98 14.46
CA GLU A 47 -10.64 -4.49 15.79
C GLU A 47 -9.16 -4.26 16.13
N ASN A 48 -8.26 -4.40 15.14
CA ASN A 48 -6.82 -4.16 15.31
C ASN A 48 -6.53 -2.71 15.69
N THR A 49 -7.18 -1.75 15.03
CA THR A 49 -7.03 -0.32 15.36
C THR A 49 -7.60 -0.02 16.74
N LYS A 50 -8.74 -0.62 17.14
CA LYS A 50 -9.30 -0.44 18.48
C LYS A 50 -8.35 -0.94 19.56
N ASN A 51 -7.76 -2.12 19.37
CA ASN A 51 -6.80 -2.67 20.33
C ASN A 51 -5.56 -1.77 20.41
N LEU A 52 -5.00 -1.35 19.27
CA LEU A 52 -3.82 -0.47 19.24
C LEU A 52 -4.05 0.84 19.99
N VAL A 53 -5.18 1.52 19.79
CA VAL A 53 -5.44 2.81 20.47
C VAL A 53 -5.84 2.64 21.93
N ALA A 54 -6.36 1.48 22.32
CA ALA A 54 -6.71 1.17 23.71
C ALA A 54 -5.46 0.85 24.57
N ASP A 55 -4.45 0.21 23.96
CA ASP A 55 -3.22 -0.25 24.63
C ASP A 55 -2.10 0.82 24.67
N LEU A 56 -2.42 2.09 24.42
CA LEU A 56 -1.43 3.18 24.44
C LEU A 56 -1.01 3.54 25.87
N ASP A 57 0.31 3.51 26.11
CA ASP A 57 0.89 3.87 27.42
C ASP A 57 1.00 5.39 27.64
N GLN A 58 1.11 6.18 26.57
CA GLN A 58 1.23 7.64 26.63
C GLN A 58 0.25 8.32 25.67
N THR A 59 -0.01 9.60 25.93
CA THR A 59 -0.84 10.41 25.05
C THR A 59 -0.14 10.68 23.72
N ILE A 60 -0.81 10.28 22.63
CA ILE A 60 -0.49 10.66 21.27
C ILE A 60 -1.17 11.98 20.95
N PHE A 61 -0.39 12.94 20.45
CA PHE A 61 -0.90 14.20 19.91
C PHE A 61 -0.76 14.23 18.40
N VAL A 62 -1.82 14.58 17.67
CA VAL A 62 -1.80 14.65 16.20
C VAL A 62 -2.10 16.07 15.72
N LYS A 63 -1.17 16.70 15.01
CA LYS A 63 -1.42 17.95 14.28
C LYS A 63 -1.79 17.62 12.83
N VAL A 64 -2.92 18.12 12.34
CA VAL A 64 -3.36 17.93 10.95
C VAL A 64 -3.41 19.29 10.24
N PHE A 65 -2.75 19.42 9.10
CA PHE A 65 -2.60 20.69 8.36
C PHE A 65 -3.66 20.87 7.25
N LEU A 66 -4.88 20.39 7.51
CA LEU A 66 -6.00 20.39 6.57
C LEU A 66 -7.17 21.24 7.09
N GLU A 67 -6.92 22.50 7.42
CA GLU A 67 -7.93 23.49 7.82
C GLU A 67 -7.79 24.75 6.95
N GLY A 68 -8.84 25.57 6.86
CA GLY A 68 -8.83 26.83 6.10
C GLY A 68 -9.61 26.79 4.78
N ASP A 69 -9.18 27.57 3.80
CA ASP A 69 -9.82 27.68 2.47
C ASP A 69 -9.47 26.46 1.60
N LEU A 70 -10.23 25.37 1.79
CA LEU A 70 -10.05 24.10 1.10
C LEU A 70 -11.06 23.90 -0.03
N ASN A 71 -10.59 23.40 -1.18
CA ASN A 71 -11.49 22.96 -2.24
C ASN A 71 -12.36 21.76 -1.79
N VAL A 72 -13.35 21.38 -2.59
CA VAL A 72 -14.27 20.27 -2.27
C VAL A 72 -13.55 18.94 -2.01
N GLY A 73 -12.43 18.71 -2.69
CA GLY A 73 -11.62 17.51 -2.55
C GLY A 73 -10.90 17.42 -1.20
N PHE A 74 -10.14 18.46 -0.86
CA PHE A 74 -9.42 18.54 0.42
C PHE A 74 -10.35 18.72 1.62
N SER A 75 -11.47 19.43 1.46
CA SER A 75 -12.52 19.51 2.49
C SER A 75 -13.06 18.12 2.87
N LYS A 76 -13.22 17.22 1.89
CA LYS A 76 -13.62 15.82 2.16
C LYS A 76 -12.53 15.04 2.88
N LEU A 77 -11.26 15.20 2.47
CA LEU A 77 -10.13 14.55 3.13
C LEU A 77 -9.96 15.03 4.58
N SER A 78 -10.08 16.34 4.79
CA SER A 78 -10.06 16.97 6.12
C SER A 78 -11.15 16.39 7.01
N LYS A 79 -12.41 16.43 6.54
CA LYS A 79 -13.56 15.88 7.27
C LYS A 79 -13.39 14.40 7.60
N ALA A 80 -12.93 13.57 6.64
CA ALA A 80 -12.69 12.16 6.88
C ALA A 80 -11.58 11.92 7.91
N SER A 81 -10.51 12.72 7.87
CA SER A 81 -9.42 12.68 8.86
C SER A 81 -9.92 13.06 10.25
N TYR A 82 -10.76 14.09 10.36
CA TYR A 82 -11.36 14.52 11.62
C TYR A 82 -12.26 13.44 12.20
N GLU A 83 -13.15 12.87 11.38
CA GLU A 83 -14.07 11.81 11.81
C GLU A 83 -13.31 10.59 12.33
N LEU A 84 -12.24 10.17 11.62
CA LEU A 84 -11.39 9.06 12.01
C LEU A 84 -10.64 9.31 13.33
N LEU A 85 -9.96 10.46 13.46
CA LEU A 85 -9.22 10.80 14.69
C LEU A 85 -10.16 10.97 15.89
N ASN A 86 -11.37 11.49 15.65
CA ASN A 86 -12.39 11.54 16.69
C ASN A 86 -12.83 10.12 17.11
N GLU A 87 -12.92 9.18 16.17
CA GLU A 87 -13.19 7.78 16.49
C GLU A 87 -12.04 7.15 17.28
N PHE A 88 -10.78 7.42 16.92
CA PHE A 88 -9.61 6.99 17.69
C PHE A 88 -9.69 7.49 19.13
N ARG A 89 -10.07 8.76 19.33
CA ARG A 89 -10.26 9.35 20.66
C ARG A 89 -11.40 8.71 21.47
N VAL A 90 -12.47 8.25 20.81
CA VAL A 90 -13.57 7.55 21.50
C VAL A 90 -13.08 6.23 22.10
N TYR A 91 -12.22 5.49 21.40
CA TYR A 91 -11.70 4.19 21.87
C TYR A 91 -10.44 4.32 22.74
N GLY A 92 -9.50 5.20 22.39
CA GLY A 92 -8.27 5.43 23.15
C GLY A 92 -8.41 6.41 24.33
N GLY A 93 -9.57 7.04 24.48
CA GLY A 93 -9.85 7.96 25.59
C GLY A 93 -8.89 9.13 25.65
N ASN A 94 -8.30 9.37 26.83
CA ASN A 94 -7.39 10.49 27.07
C ASN A 94 -5.98 10.29 26.45
N HIS A 95 -5.72 9.13 25.84
CA HIS A 95 -4.43 8.87 25.17
C HIS A 95 -4.39 9.38 23.73
N ILE A 96 -5.49 9.94 23.20
CA ILE A 96 -5.52 10.50 21.84
C ILE A 96 -6.01 11.95 21.88
N GLU A 97 -5.12 12.86 21.52
CA GLU A 97 -5.44 14.26 21.29
C GLU A 97 -5.08 14.68 19.87
N PHE A 98 -5.85 15.60 19.28
CA PHE A 98 -5.54 16.11 17.95
C PHE A 98 -6.03 17.53 17.74
N ARG A 99 -5.38 18.25 16.81
CA ARG A 99 -5.76 19.60 16.38
C ARG A 99 -5.61 19.76 14.88
N PHE A 100 -6.55 20.48 14.28
CA PHE A 100 -6.50 20.92 12.89
C PHE A 100 -5.94 22.33 12.84
N ILE A 101 -5.03 22.58 11.90
CA ILE A 101 -4.26 23.82 11.78
C ILE A 101 -4.40 24.31 10.34
N ASP A 102 -4.78 25.59 10.18
CA ASP A 102 -4.66 26.29 8.90
C ASP A 102 -3.26 26.92 8.82
N PRO A 103 -2.37 26.44 7.93
CA PRO A 103 -1.02 27.01 7.79
C PRO A 103 -1.01 28.48 7.35
N SER A 104 -2.14 28.99 6.87
CA SER A 104 -2.33 30.37 6.41
C SER A 104 -2.98 31.27 7.47
N GLU A 105 -3.40 30.75 8.62
CA GLU A 105 -4.05 31.51 9.70
C GLU A 105 -3.00 32.15 10.65
N GLY A 106 -3.42 33.17 11.41
CA GLY A 106 -2.59 33.80 12.45
C GLY A 106 -1.84 35.07 12.01
N ASN A 107 -1.00 35.60 12.90
CA ASN A 107 -0.14 36.75 12.60
C ASN A 107 1.11 36.32 11.80
N LYS A 108 1.88 37.28 11.27
CA LYS A 108 3.04 36.99 10.41
C LYS A 108 4.05 36.04 11.07
N LYS A 109 4.30 36.17 12.38
CA LYS A 109 5.25 35.33 13.11
C LYS A 109 4.74 33.90 13.28
N GLU A 110 3.45 33.73 13.57
CA GLU A 110 2.80 32.42 13.70
C GLU A 110 2.85 31.66 12.37
N LYS A 111 2.49 32.32 11.26
CA LYS A 111 2.59 31.72 9.92
C LYS A 111 4.03 31.31 9.59
N GLU A 112 4.99 32.19 9.83
CA GLU A 112 6.41 31.90 9.60
C GLU A 112 6.89 30.71 10.45
N ALA A 113 6.40 30.55 11.68
CA ALA A 113 6.75 29.43 12.55
C ALA A 113 6.18 28.10 12.02
N VAL A 114 4.89 28.05 11.65
CA VAL A 114 4.25 26.84 11.10
C VAL A 114 4.92 26.45 9.77
N LEU A 115 5.13 27.41 8.87
CA LEU A 115 5.79 27.15 7.58
C LEU A 115 7.24 26.69 7.75
N LYS A 116 7.94 27.19 8.77
CA LYS A 116 9.28 26.73 9.13
C LYS A 116 9.26 25.30 9.66
N GLU A 117 8.34 24.97 10.56
CA GLU A 117 8.13 23.60 11.08
C GLU A 117 7.87 22.62 9.93
N LEU A 118 6.94 22.94 9.04
CA LEU A 118 6.64 22.13 7.86
C LEU A 118 7.87 21.94 6.97
N LYS A 119 8.63 23.01 6.71
CA LYS A 119 9.84 22.94 5.88
C LYS A 119 10.95 22.12 6.53
N GLU A 120 11.14 22.22 7.84
CA GLU A 120 12.12 21.42 8.60
C GLU A 120 11.78 19.93 8.58
N LEU A 121 10.48 19.61 8.56
CA LEU A 121 9.97 18.26 8.37
C LEU A 121 9.94 17.80 6.90
N GLY A 122 10.38 18.63 5.96
CA GLY A 122 10.37 18.32 4.51
C GLY A 122 8.98 18.33 3.87
N LEU A 123 7.97 18.88 4.55
CA LEU A 123 6.57 18.91 4.15
C LEU A 123 6.29 20.10 3.23
N ASN A 124 6.49 19.90 1.93
CA ASN A 124 6.27 20.91 0.90
C ASN A 124 4.78 21.01 0.50
N PRO A 125 4.26 22.21 0.19
CA PRO A 125 2.89 22.35 -0.27
C PRO A 125 2.64 21.66 -1.62
N VAL A 126 1.42 21.16 -1.80
CA VAL A 126 0.95 20.57 -3.05
C VAL A 126 0.20 21.64 -3.87
N PRO A 127 0.70 22.06 -5.04
CA PRO A 127 0.01 22.99 -5.91
C PRO A 127 -1.14 22.29 -6.63
N VAL A 128 -2.32 22.90 -6.63
CA VAL A 128 -3.50 22.42 -7.35
C VAL A 128 -4.02 23.54 -8.25
N TYR A 129 -4.08 23.24 -9.54
CA TYR A 129 -4.59 24.13 -10.56
C TYR A 129 -6.10 23.96 -10.65
N GLU A 130 -6.83 24.99 -10.28
CA GLU A 130 -8.28 25.00 -10.27
C GLU A 130 -8.79 26.01 -11.28
N GLN A 131 -9.87 25.66 -11.95
CA GLN A 131 -10.64 26.63 -12.71
C GLN A 131 -11.76 27.12 -11.81
N SER A 132 -11.68 28.39 -11.40
CA SER A 132 -12.73 29.07 -10.64
C SER A 132 -14.06 29.03 -11.40
N GLU A 133 -15.20 29.22 -10.72
CA GLU A 133 -16.52 29.28 -11.36
C GLU A 133 -16.60 30.34 -12.48
N ASP A 134 -15.80 31.41 -12.38
CA ASP A 134 -15.66 32.47 -13.39
C ASP A 134 -14.73 32.11 -14.57
N GLY A 135 -14.24 30.87 -14.66
CA GLY A 135 -13.37 30.38 -15.73
C GLY A 135 -11.89 30.76 -15.62
N ARG A 136 -11.49 31.48 -14.56
CA ARG A 136 -10.08 31.84 -14.27
C ARG A 136 -9.32 30.64 -13.70
N ASN A 137 -8.09 30.43 -14.17
CA ASN A 137 -7.19 29.45 -13.58
C ASN A 137 -6.52 30.06 -12.34
N THR A 138 -6.77 29.49 -11.17
CA THR A 138 -6.12 29.80 -9.91
C THR A 138 -5.26 28.63 -9.48
N THR A 139 -4.12 28.92 -8.83
CA THR A 139 -3.26 27.90 -8.23
C THR A 139 -3.37 28.02 -6.72
N SER A 140 -3.94 27.01 -6.08
CA SER A 140 -4.03 26.92 -4.62
C SER A 140 -2.98 25.96 -4.09
N TYR A 141 -2.44 26.24 -2.91
CA TYR A 141 -1.43 25.40 -2.26
C TYR A 141 -2.02 24.74 -1.02
N PHE A 142 -1.98 23.42 -0.97
CA PHE A 142 -2.52 22.63 0.14
C PHE A 142 -1.42 21.89 0.88
N TYR A 143 -1.61 21.68 2.18
CA TYR A 143 -0.69 20.95 3.05
C TYR A 143 -1.35 19.66 3.58
N PRO A 144 -1.53 18.63 2.74
CA PRO A 144 -2.22 17.41 3.13
C PRO A 144 -1.35 16.50 4.01
N TYR A 145 -0.94 17.01 5.16
CA TYR A 145 -0.03 16.36 6.09
C TYR A 145 -0.61 16.30 7.49
N ALA A 146 -0.14 15.31 8.24
CA ALA A 146 -0.29 15.27 9.68
C ALA A 146 1.08 15.01 10.33
N VAL A 147 1.24 15.39 11.59
CA VAL A 147 2.41 15.02 12.40
C VAL A 147 1.91 14.39 13.68
N VAL A 148 2.39 13.17 13.93
CA VAL A 148 2.07 12.38 15.13
C VAL A 148 3.20 12.54 16.13
N TYR A 149 2.86 12.90 17.35
CA TYR A 149 3.80 13.10 18.47
C TYR A 149 3.51 12.05 19.55
N TYR A 150 4.56 11.42 20.06
CA TYR A 150 4.52 10.45 21.16
C TYR A 150 5.79 10.60 22.02
N GLY A 151 5.64 11.21 23.20
CA GLY A 151 6.78 11.67 23.99
C GLY A 151 7.67 12.62 23.18
N ASP A 152 8.95 12.28 23.05
CA ASP A 152 9.94 13.04 22.24
C ASP A 152 9.98 12.63 20.77
N LYS A 153 9.26 11.56 20.38
CA LYS A 153 9.21 11.09 19.00
C LYS A 153 8.17 11.90 18.21
N GLN A 154 8.54 12.32 17.01
CA GLN A 154 7.62 12.93 16.06
C GLN A 154 7.71 12.22 14.71
N LEU A 155 6.57 12.00 14.06
CA LEU A 155 6.49 11.32 12.77
C LEU A 155 5.58 12.10 11.81
N PRO A 156 6.15 12.72 10.75
CA PRO A 156 5.35 13.32 9.69
C PRO A 156 4.67 12.28 8.82
N LEU A 157 3.43 12.56 8.40
CA LEU A 157 2.59 11.72 7.56
C LEU A 157 2.08 12.51 6.36
N ASN A 158 2.22 11.93 5.18
CA ASN A 158 1.55 12.41 3.97
C ASN A 158 0.16 11.76 3.87
N LEU A 159 -0.89 12.57 3.96
CA LEU A 159 -2.27 12.10 3.85
C LEU A 159 -2.72 11.97 2.41
N LEU A 160 -2.04 12.61 1.45
CA LEU A 160 -2.37 12.55 0.03
C LEU A 160 -1.65 11.41 -0.69
N GLU A 161 -2.40 10.55 -1.35
CA GLU A 161 -1.92 9.56 -2.32
C GLU A 161 -1.63 10.22 -3.68
N ASN A 162 -0.59 9.73 -4.35
CA ASN A 162 -0.25 10.16 -5.70
C ASN A 162 0.05 8.95 -6.59
N ILE A 163 -1.02 8.23 -6.95
CA ILE A 163 -0.95 7.07 -7.82
C ILE A 163 -1.02 7.55 -9.27
N GLN A 164 -0.05 7.12 -10.08
CA GLN A 164 0.04 7.45 -11.48
C GLN A 164 -1.14 6.87 -12.27
N GLY A 165 -1.61 7.64 -13.26
CA GLY A 165 -2.76 7.27 -14.09
C GLY A 165 -4.13 7.58 -13.47
N PHE A 166 -4.19 7.89 -12.18
CA PHE A 166 -5.40 8.36 -11.51
C PHE A 166 -5.52 9.88 -11.59
N SER A 167 -6.76 10.37 -11.71
CA SER A 167 -7.07 11.80 -11.60
C SER A 167 -6.86 12.30 -10.16
N GLY A 168 -6.72 13.62 -9.99
CA GLY A 168 -6.60 14.22 -8.65
C GLY A 168 -7.79 13.90 -7.73
N ALA A 169 -9.00 13.80 -8.28
CA ALA A 169 -10.18 13.40 -7.52
C ALA A 169 -10.14 11.92 -7.08
N GLU A 170 -9.65 11.03 -7.94
CA GLU A 170 -9.47 9.63 -7.57
C GLU A 170 -8.35 9.44 -6.55
N ASN A 171 -7.23 10.15 -6.70
CA ASN A 171 -6.15 10.15 -5.72
C ASN A 171 -6.62 10.65 -4.33
N LEU A 172 -7.47 11.67 -4.27
CA LEU A 172 -8.11 12.10 -3.02
C LEU A 172 -9.03 11.01 -2.42
N ASN A 173 -9.77 10.27 -3.25
CA ASN A 173 -10.56 9.15 -2.74
C ASN A 173 -9.65 8.03 -2.19
N LYS A 174 -8.55 7.72 -2.88
CA LYS A 174 -7.54 6.76 -2.42
C LYS A 174 -6.86 7.20 -1.12
N SER A 175 -6.69 8.51 -0.96
CA SER A 175 -6.21 9.14 0.28
C SER A 175 -7.17 8.89 1.44
N ILE A 176 -8.47 9.07 1.21
CA ILE A 176 -9.50 8.78 2.23
C ILE A 176 -9.53 7.28 2.56
N GLU A 177 -9.39 6.41 1.56
CA GLU A 177 -9.28 4.95 1.76
C GLU A 177 -8.09 4.54 2.65
N SER A 178 -6.95 5.24 2.53
CA SER A 178 -5.73 4.87 3.26
C SER A 178 -5.58 5.51 4.64
N LEU A 179 -6.50 6.40 5.06
CA LEU A 179 -6.36 7.16 6.32
C LEU A 179 -6.21 6.26 7.56
N GLU A 180 -7.09 5.27 7.75
CA GLU A 180 -7.04 4.38 8.92
C GLU A 180 -5.68 3.67 8.99
N PHE A 181 -5.21 3.13 7.86
CA PHE A 181 -3.90 2.51 7.78
C PHE A 181 -2.77 3.50 8.10
N LYS A 182 -2.77 4.70 7.51
CA LYS A 182 -1.72 5.71 7.71
C LYS A 182 -1.59 6.16 9.15
N PHE A 183 -2.70 6.44 9.83
CA PHE A 183 -2.65 6.82 11.23
C PHE A 183 -2.28 5.64 12.14
N THR A 184 -2.83 4.45 11.89
CA THR A 184 -2.49 3.24 12.66
C THR A 184 -1.01 2.87 12.49
N ASP A 185 -0.47 2.94 11.27
CA ASP A 185 0.95 2.76 10.96
C ASP A 185 1.83 3.72 11.76
N ALA A 186 1.46 5.01 11.73
CA ALA A 186 2.20 6.05 12.42
C ALA A 186 2.26 5.81 13.93
N ILE A 187 1.09 5.52 14.52
CA ILE A 187 0.95 5.21 15.95
C ILE A 187 1.82 4.00 16.29
N ARG A 188 1.70 2.90 15.54
CA ARG A 188 2.50 1.69 15.76
C ARG A 188 3.99 2.01 15.78
N ARG A 189 4.49 2.70 14.75
CA ARG A 189 5.92 3.04 14.62
C ARG A 189 6.46 3.90 15.76
N VAL A 190 5.67 4.84 16.29
CA VAL A 190 6.12 5.68 17.40
C VAL A 190 5.96 4.97 18.76
N SER A 191 4.95 4.10 18.89
CA SER A 191 4.65 3.31 20.10
C SER A 191 5.54 2.09 20.31
N LEU A 192 6.26 1.62 19.28
CA LEU A 192 7.17 0.48 19.43
C LEU A 192 8.36 0.83 20.34
N ASP A 193 8.49 0.07 21.43
CA ASP A 193 9.62 0.12 22.35
C ASP A 193 10.81 -0.68 21.81
N GLU A 194 10.59 -1.95 21.46
CA GLU A 194 11.60 -2.82 20.84
C GLU A 194 11.17 -3.16 19.41
N LYS A 195 12.09 -2.95 18.46
CA LYS A 195 11.84 -3.26 17.06
C LYS A 195 12.08 -4.75 16.79
N PRO A 196 11.12 -5.46 16.18
CA PRO A 196 11.36 -6.83 15.75
C PRO A 196 12.53 -6.90 14.77
N LYS A 197 13.21 -8.05 14.72
CA LYS A 197 14.41 -8.23 13.89
C LYS A 197 14.07 -8.85 12.54
N ILE A 198 14.72 -8.36 11.50
CA ILE A 198 14.75 -8.97 10.16
C ILE A 198 16.21 -9.11 9.70
N ALA A 199 16.48 -10.04 8.80
CA ALA A 199 17.82 -10.27 8.28
C ALA A 199 17.88 -10.23 6.75
N PHE A 200 18.87 -9.54 6.19
CA PHE A 200 19.34 -9.81 4.85
C PHE A 200 20.34 -10.96 4.88
N ILE A 201 20.09 -11.96 4.05
CA ILE A 201 20.97 -13.12 3.90
C ILE A 201 22.13 -12.77 2.98
N GLU A 202 23.32 -13.23 3.37
CA GLU A 202 24.56 -13.12 2.61
C GLU A 202 25.22 -14.50 2.44
N GLY A 203 26.24 -14.57 1.59
CA GLY A 203 27.06 -15.77 1.37
C GLY A 203 26.93 -16.36 -0.04
N HIS A 204 25.92 -15.93 -0.80
CA HIS A 204 25.64 -16.38 -2.17
C HIS A 204 25.80 -15.28 -3.21
N GLY A 205 26.48 -14.17 -2.88
CA GLY A 205 26.69 -13.06 -3.82
C GLY A 205 25.48 -12.14 -3.96
N GLU A 206 24.68 -12.05 -2.90
CA GLU A 206 23.56 -11.12 -2.75
C GLU A 206 24.01 -9.65 -2.85
N LEU A 207 23.04 -8.75 -3.02
CA LEU A 207 23.29 -7.30 -3.08
C LEU A 207 23.99 -6.78 -1.83
N ASP A 208 24.98 -5.89 -2.01
CA ASP A 208 25.74 -5.31 -0.91
C ASP A 208 24.97 -4.21 -0.16
N ASP A 209 25.60 -3.56 0.83
CA ASP A 209 24.97 -2.49 1.62
C ASP A 209 24.63 -1.24 0.81
N TYR A 210 25.45 -0.89 -0.18
CA TYR A 210 25.17 0.26 -1.02
C TYR A 210 24.01 0.01 -1.97
N ASP A 211 23.86 -1.23 -2.46
CA ASP A 211 22.81 -1.62 -3.39
C ASP A 211 21.41 -1.60 -2.77
N VAL A 212 21.28 -1.79 -1.44
CA VAL A 212 19.98 -1.80 -0.73
C VAL A 212 19.87 -0.72 0.36
N MET A 213 20.79 0.23 0.42
CA MET A 213 20.84 1.25 1.49
C MET A 213 19.53 1.99 1.71
N ASP A 214 18.87 2.44 0.63
CA ASP A 214 17.62 3.21 0.75
C ASP A 214 16.49 2.35 1.33
N ILE A 215 16.34 1.09 0.92
CA ILE A 215 15.29 0.23 1.49
C ILE A 215 15.62 -0.19 2.92
N THR A 216 16.89 -0.45 3.23
CA THR A 216 17.37 -0.75 4.59
C THR A 216 17.03 0.40 5.55
N GLU A 217 17.27 1.65 5.14
CA GLU A 217 16.91 2.83 5.95
C GLU A 217 15.40 2.88 6.24
N HIS A 218 14.55 2.57 5.24
CA HIS A 218 13.09 2.59 5.43
C HIS A 218 12.61 1.42 6.28
N LEU A 219 13.17 0.22 6.11
CA LEU A 219 12.88 -0.94 6.94
C LEU A 219 13.32 -0.73 8.39
N SER A 220 14.43 -0.01 8.61
CA SER A 220 14.94 0.31 9.95
C SER A 220 13.96 1.13 10.80
N GLN A 221 12.98 1.79 10.17
CA GLN A 221 11.93 2.53 10.87
C GLN A 221 10.96 1.61 11.60
N TYR A 222 10.87 0.34 11.18
CA TYR A 222 9.98 -0.69 11.72
C TYR A 222 10.75 -1.80 12.45
N TYR A 223 11.92 -2.15 11.93
CA TYR A 223 12.67 -3.33 12.33
C TYR A 223 14.09 -2.97 12.74
N GLN A 224 14.71 -3.83 13.54
CA GLN A 224 16.16 -3.92 13.53
C GLN A 224 16.56 -4.75 12.30
N VAL A 225 17.38 -4.17 11.41
CA VAL A 225 17.81 -4.81 10.17
C VAL A 225 19.24 -5.29 10.33
N ASP A 226 19.42 -6.60 10.40
CA ASP A 226 20.73 -7.24 10.46
C ASP A 226 21.11 -7.81 9.07
N ARG A 227 22.40 -8.08 8.87
CA ARG A 227 22.94 -8.73 7.67
C ARG A 227 23.88 -9.84 8.10
N GLY A 228 23.86 -11.00 7.42
CA GLY A 228 24.77 -12.09 7.77
C GLY A 228 24.66 -13.33 6.90
N VAL A 229 25.67 -14.19 7.04
CA VAL A 229 25.77 -15.46 6.32
C VAL A 229 25.06 -16.57 7.08
N ILE A 230 24.40 -17.46 6.35
CA ILE A 230 23.81 -18.67 6.91
C ILE A 230 24.95 -19.61 7.35
N GLY A 231 25.02 -19.88 8.65
CA GLY A 231 25.98 -20.83 9.20
C GLY A 231 25.47 -22.26 9.13
N ASN A 232 26.17 -23.20 9.76
CA ASN A 232 25.72 -24.58 9.91
C ASN A 232 24.76 -24.79 11.11
N ASP A 233 24.32 -23.71 11.76
CA ASP A 233 23.41 -23.74 12.90
C ASP A 233 21.99 -23.40 12.44
N PRO A 234 21.03 -24.35 12.49
CA PRO A 234 19.63 -24.10 12.11
C PRO A 234 18.95 -22.99 12.93
N SER A 235 19.39 -22.77 14.17
CA SER A 235 18.79 -21.78 15.07
C SER A 235 19.28 -20.35 14.84
N ILE A 236 20.24 -20.14 13.93
CA ILE A 236 20.77 -18.80 13.64
C ILE A 236 19.69 -17.82 13.16
N LEU A 237 18.61 -18.34 12.55
CA LEU A 237 17.52 -17.54 12.02
C LEU A 237 16.35 -17.34 13.00
N ASP A 238 16.31 -18.07 14.12
CA ASP A 238 15.20 -18.05 15.10
C ASP A 238 14.87 -16.64 15.64
N PRO A 239 15.82 -15.72 15.86
CA PRO A 239 15.52 -14.37 16.34
C PRO A 239 14.79 -13.48 15.31
N TYR A 240 14.74 -13.88 14.03
CA TYR A 240 14.28 -13.03 12.93
C TYR A 240 12.86 -13.36 12.49
N LYS A 241 12.00 -12.35 12.43
CA LYS A 241 10.61 -12.49 11.94
C LYS A 241 10.54 -12.77 10.45
N ALA A 242 11.44 -12.18 9.68
CA ALA A 242 11.57 -12.44 8.26
C ALA A 242 13.02 -12.37 7.79
N ILE A 243 13.33 -13.14 6.76
CA ILE A 243 14.61 -13.08 6.03
C ILE A 243 14.39 -12.61 4.59
N ILE A 244 15.35 -11.86 4.07
CA ILE A 244 15.35 -11.31 2.72
C ILE A 244 16.56 -11.86 1.97
N ILE A 245 16.30 -12.59 0.89
CA ILE A 245 17.33 -13.16 0.01
C ILE A 245 17.30 -12.34 -1.28
N ALA A 246 18.25 -11.40 -1.41
CA ALA A 246 18.24 -10.36 -2.43
C ALA A 246 19.27 -10.64 -3.54
N LYS A 247 18.80 -11.12 -4.68
CA LYS A 247 19.59 -11.38 -5.91
C LYS A 247 20.83 -12.27 -5.65
N PRO A 248 20.65 -13.50 -5.15
CA PRO A 248 21.78 -14.42 -5.03
C PRO A 248 22.35 -14.75 -6.42
N GLN A 249 23.67 -14.90 -6.50
CA GLN A 249 24.42 -15.14 -7.74
C GLN A 249 25.15 -16.50 -7.75
N ASN A 250 25.35 -17.10 -6.58
CA ASN A 250 26.04 -18.36 -6.38
C ASN A 250 25.08 -19.44 -5.87
N LYS A 251 25.51 -20.70 -6.02
CA LYS A 251 24.76 -21.88 -5.58
C LYS A 251 24.61 -21.93 -4.07
N PHE A 252 23.41 -22.26 -3.61
CA PHE A 252 23.14 -22.59 -2.22
C PHE A 252 23.63 -24.00 -1.90
N SER A 253 24.29 -24.16 -0.75
CA SER A 253 24.66 -25.48 -0.26
C SER A 253 23.43 -26.21 0.31
N GLU A 254 23.49 -27.54 0.41
CA GLU A 254 22.40 -28.30 1.06
C GLU A 254 22.24 -27.92 2.54
N SER A 255 23.31 -27.47 3.20
CA SER A 255 23.27 -26.91 4.56
C SER A 255 22.42 -25.63 4.60
N ASP A 256 22.67 -24.68 3.70
CA ASP A 256 21.94 -23.41 3.68
C ASP A 256 20.46 -23.63 3.37
N LYS A 257 20.18 -24.51 2.40
CA LYS A 257 18.81 -24.92 2.06
C LYS A 257 18.10 -25.52 3.26
N PHE A 258 18.78 -26.35 4.05
CA PHE A 258 18.23 -26.97 5.25
C PHE A 258 17.91 -25.94 6.33
N VAL A 259 18.80 -24.98 6.59
CA VAL A 259 18.56 -23.92 7.58
C VAL A 259 17.35 -23.05 7.16
N ILE A 260 17.26 -22.65 5.90
CA ILE A 260 16.11 -21.87 5.39
C ILE A 260 14.82 -22.69 5.44
N ASP A 261 14.89 -23.98 5.10
CA ASP A 261 13.74 -24.89 5.17
C ASP A 261 13.21 -24.98 6.59
N GLN A 262 14.06 -25.29 7.56
CA GLN A 262 13.64 -25.43 8.96
C GLN A 262 13.19 -24.11 9.58
N TYR A 263 13.81 -22.99 9.21
CA TYR A 263 13.33 -21.65 9.56
C TYR A 263 11.87 -21.43 9.09
N MET A 264 11.58 -21.74 7.82
CA MET A 264 10.21 -21.65 7.32
C MET A 264 9.28 -22.65 8.01
N MET A 265 9.74 -23.88 8.28
CA MET A 265 8.94 -24.87 9.00
C MET A 265 8.58 -24.41 10.42
N ASN A 266 9.43 -23.60 11.04
CA ASN A 266 9.21 -22.99 12.34
C ASN A 266 8.29 -21.75 12.32
N GLY A 267 7.81 -21.33 11.15
CA GLY A 267 6.91 -20.18 11.02
C GLY A 267 7.59 -18.91 10.51
N GLY A 268 8.89 -18.97 10.17
CA GLY A 268 9.64 -17.83 9.65
C GLY A 268 9.17 -17.39 8.26
N GLY A 269 9.10 -16.09 8.03
CA GLY A 269 8.71 -15.50 6.75
C GLY A 269 9.90 -15.34 5.81
N VAL A 270 9.75 -15.70 4.53
CA VAL A 270 10.87 -15.63 3.56
C VAL A 270 10.48 -14.81 2.34
N MET A 271 11.34 -13.84 2.00
CA MET A 271 11.26 -13.08 0.75
C MET A 271 12.41 -13.46 -0.19
N TRP A 272 12.05 -14.02 -1.34
CA TRP A 272 12.97 -14.37 -2.42
C TRP A 272 12.90 -13.32 -3.52
N LEU A 273 14.03 -12.67 -3.82
CA LEU A 273 14.20 -11.86 -5.03
C LEU A 273 15.29 -12.51 -5.87
N VAL A 274 14.89 -13.20 -6.93
CA VAL A 274 15.79 -14.12 -7.65
C VAL A 274 15.74 -13.85 -9.15
N ASP A 275 16.93 -13.70 -9.74
CA ASP A 275 17.09 -13.69 -11.18
C ASP A 275 17.30 -15.13 -11.68
N ALA A 276 16.40 -15.61 -12.53
CA ALA A 276 16.58 -16.92 -13.18
C ALA A 276 17.48 -16.85 -14.43
N VAL A 277 17.87 -15.65 -14.84
CA VAL A 277 18.72 -15.39 -16.01
C VAL A 277 19.86 -14.45 -15.64
N ASN A 278 21.09 -14.89 -15.88
CA ASN A 278 22.30 -14.11 -15.65
C ASN A 278 22.47 -13.05 -16.75
N ILE A 279 21.97 -11.84 -16.50
CA ILE A 279 22.13 -10.67 -17.36
C ILE A 279 22.04 -9.39 -16.52
N THR A 280 22.78 -8.35 -16.91
CA THR A 280 22.72 -7.03 -16.27
C THR A 280 22.79 -5.91 -17.29
N LEU A 281 22.18 -4.77 -16.98
CA LEU A 281 22.21 -3.59 -17.85
C LEU A 281 23.63 -3.01 -17.96
N ASP A 282 24.48 -3.19 -16.95
CA ASP A 282 25.86 -2.73 -16.99
C ASP A 282 26.72 -3.53 -17.98
N SER A 283 26.49 -4.84 -18.09
CA SER A 283 27.09 -5.66 -19.15
C SER A 283 26.69 -5.15 -20.54
N LEU A 284 25.41 -4.80 -20.72
CA LEU A 284 24.91 -4.22 -21.97
C LEU A 284 25.47 -2.82 -22.26
N LYS A 285 25.62 -1.94 -21.26
CA LYS A 285 26.21 -0.61 -21.45
C LYS A 285 27.66 -0.69 -21.89
N LYS A 286 28.43 -1.67 -21.39
CA LYS A 286 29.85 -1.85 -21.72
C LYS A 286 30.04 -2.53 -23.07
N ALA A 287 29.33 -3.63 -23.32
CA ALA A 287 29.53 -4.47 -24.51
C ALA A 287 28.55 -4.19 -25.66
N ARG A 288 27.50 -3.39 -25.44
CA ARG A 288 26.34 -3.13 -26.34
C ARG A 288 25.44 -4.34 -26.63
N GLU A 289 25.98 -5.55 -26.46
CA GLU A 289 25.28 -6.82 -26.59
C GLU A 289 25.76 -7.83 -25.54
N THR A 290 24.90 -8.77 -25.17
CA THR A 290 25.21 -9.84 -24.21
C THR A 290 24.28 -11.05 -24.43
N ILE A 291 24.64 -12.19 -23.86
CA ILE A 291 23.83 -13.40 -23.89
C ILE A 291 23.36 -13.70 -22.47
N GLY A 292 22.04 -13.73 -22.28
CA GLY A 292 21.40 -14.18 -21.05
C GLY A 292 21.41 -15.71 -20.99
N MET A 293 21.94 -16.26 -19.90
CA MET A 293 22.02 -17.69 -19.62
C MET A 293 21.21 -18.03 -18.36
N MET A 294 20.73 -19.26 -18.24
CA MET A 294 20.07 -19.73 -17.02
C MET A 294 21.01 -19.58 -15.81
N ALA A 295 20.49 -19.02 -14.72
CA ALA A 295 21.15 -19.03 -13.42
C ALA A 295 21.04 -20.43 -12.80
N ASP A 296 22.11 -20.90 -12.16
CA ASP A 296 22.16 -22.21 -11.49
C ASP A 296 22.43 -21.92 -10.02
N LEU A 297 21.35 -21.82 -9.24
CA LEU A 297 21.37 -21.41 -7.82
C LEU A 297 21.13 -22.59 -6.87
N ASN A 298 20.71 -23.75 -7.37
CA ASN A 298 20.37 -24.94 -6.56
C ASN A 298 19.20 -24.72 -5.58
N ILE A 299 18.24 -23.86 -5.92
CA ILE A 299 17.04 -23.59 -5.10
C ILE A 299 15.73 -23.99 -5.80
N GLU A 300 15.82 -24.44 -7.04
CA GLU A 300 14.68 -24.74 -7.89
C GLU A 300 13.84 -25.89 -7.32
N ASP A 301 14.47 -26.92 -6.74
CA ASP A 301 13.78 -28.03 -6.09
C ASP A 301 13.04 -27.60 -4.82
N GLN A 302 13.64 -26.72 -4.03
CA GLN A 302 13.07 -26.18 -2.81
C GLN A 302 11.85 -25.30 -3.12
N LEU A 303 11.98 -24.31 -4.02
CA LEU A 303 10.86 -23.47 -4.45
C LEU A 303 9.75 -24.30 -5.11
N PHE A 304 10.12 -25.31 -5.91
CA PHE A 304 9.14 -26.21 -6.53
C PHE A 304 8.36 -26.98 -5.48
N LYS A 305 9.01 -27.54 -4.45
CA LYS A 305 8.32 -28.22 -3.33
C LYS A 305 7.37 -27.27 -2.61
N TYR A 306 7.75 -26.00 -2.43
CA TYR A 306 6.91 -24.96 -1.83
C TYR A 306 5.78 -24.46 -2.75
N GLY A 307 5.77 -24.86 -4.02
CA GLY A 307 4.68 -24.59 -4.95
C GLY A 307 4.90 -23.42 -5.89
N ILE A 308 6.15 -22.98 -6.09
CA ILE A 308 6.52 -21.94 -7.08
C ILE A 308 7.58 -22.48 -8.03
N ARG A 309 7.46 -22.12 -9.32
CA ARG A 309 8.51 -22.30 -10.31
C ARG A 309 8.88 -20.94 -10.90
N ILE A 310 10.16 -20.60 -10.85
CA ILE A 310 10.72 -19.46 -11.59
C ILE A 310 11.14 -19.96 -12.96
N ASN A 311 10.58 -19.39 -14.01
CA ASN A 311 10.93 -19.77 -15.38
C ASN A 311 12.15 -18.96 -15.84
N PRO A 312 13.22 -19.62 -16.36
CA PRO A 312 14.42 -18.93 -16.84
C PRO A 312 14.16 -18.29 -18.21
N VAL A 313 13.36 -17.24 -18.23
CA VAL A 313 12.95 -16.49 -19.41
C VAL A 313 13.16 -15.00 -19.17
N LEU A 314 13.36 -14.23 -20.24
CA LEU A 314 13.33 -12.78 -20.16
C LEU A 314 12.01 -12.26 -20.72
N ILE A 315 11.25 -11.57 -19.88
CA ILE A 315 10.01 -10.90 -20.28
C ILE A 315 10.35 -9.63 -21.06
N GLN A 316 9.67 -9.46 -22.20
CA GLN A 316 9.54 -8.19 -22.89
C GLN A 316 8.10 -7.68 -22.76
N ASP A 317 7.94 -6.40 -22.44
CA ASP A 317 6.63 -5.75 -22.36
C ASP A 317 6.62 -4.44 -23.15
N MET A 318 5.51 -4.18 -23.85
CA MET A 318 5.28 -2.91 -24.51
C MET A 318 5.13 -1.75 -23.53
N GLN A 319 4.66 -2.01 -22.30
CA GLN A 319 4.64 -1.05 -21.21
C GLN A 319 5.93 -1.16 -20.41
N SER A 320 6.94 -0.38 -20.79
CA SER A 320 8.29 -0.46 -20.24
C SER A 320 8.88 0.90 -19.87
N ALA A 321 9.90 0.86 -19.02
CA ALA A 321 10.67 2.03 -18.66
C ALA A 321 11.54 2.52 -19.83
N MET A 322 11.93 3.79 -19.76
CA MET A 322 12.79 4.40 -20.76
C MET A 322 14.25 4.37 -20.31
N ILE A 323 15.17 4.14 -21.24
CA ILE A 323 16.61 4.25 -21.02
C ILE A 323 17.20 5.42 -21.84
N PRO A 324 18.26 6.09 -21.34
CA PRO A 324 18.93 7.14 -22.09
C PRO A 324 19.81 6.54 -23.20
N MET A 325 19.54 6.90 -24.45
CA MET A 325 20.34 6.50 -25.61
C MET A 325 21.12 7.69 -26.16
N SER A 326 22.41 7.48 -26.46
CA SER A 326 23.23 8.50 -27.11
C SER A 326 23.11 8.36 -28.63
N VAL A 327 22.49 9.34 -29.28
CA VAL A 327 22.39 9.42 -30.74
C VAL A 327 23.35 10.48 -31.27
N SER A 328 24.17 10.12 -32.25
CA SER A 328 25.07 11.06 -32.94
C SER A 328 24.63 11.19 -34.39
N THR A 329 23.94 12.30 -34.71
CA THR A 329 23.58 12.66 -36.09
C THR A 329 24.56 13.71 -36.61
N GLY A 330 25.81 13.30 -36.83
CA GLY A 330 26.85 14.14 -37.45
C GLY A 330 27.27 15.39 -36.65
N GLY A 331 27.00 15.42 -35.34
CA GLY A 331 27.28 16.56 -34.45
C GLY A 331 27.49 16.10 -33.01
N GLN A 332 27.28 16.99 -32.02
CA GLN A 332 27.42 16.58 -30.62
C GLN A 332 26.37 15.52 -30.24
N PRO A 333 26.77 14.45 -29.54
CA PRO A 333 25.85 13.40 -29.12
C PRO A 333 24.72 13.97 -28.28
N ARG A 334 23.47 13.67 -28.68
CA ARG A 334 22.28 14.02 -27.89
C ARG A 334 21.79 12.78 -27.16
N ILE A 335 21.41 12.94 -25.90
CA ILE A 335 20.76 11.88 -25.13
C ILE A 335 19.26 11.97 -25.41
N VAL A 336 18.69 10.89 -25.95
CA VAL A 336 17.26 10.75 -26.18
C VAL A 336 16.69 9.58 -25.37
N PRO A 337 15.52 9.74 -24.74
CA PRO A 337 14.85 8.65 -24.05
C PRO A 337 14.30 7.65 -25.06
N ALA A 338 14.43 6.36 -24.78
CA ALA A 338 13.86 5.32 -25.63
C ALA A 338 13.35 4.12 -24.81
N PRO A 339 12.23 3.49 -25.20
CA PRO A 339 11.62 2.40 -24.43
C PRO A 339 12.52 1.16 -24.44
N TRP A 340 12.71 0.55 -23.26
CA TRP A 340 13.49 -0.67 -23.09
C TRP A 340 12.59 -1.82 -22.69
N LEU A 341 12.21 -2.66 -23.66
CA LEU A 341 11.19 -3.71 -23.48
C LEU A 341 11.53 -4.72 -22.37
N TYR A 342 12.82 -4.92 -22.06
CA TYR A 342 13.28 -5.77 -20.96
C TYR A 342 13.26 -5.10 -19.57
N SER A 343 12.76 -3.87 -19.45
CA SER A 343 12.45 -3.23 -18.16
C SER A 343 10.94 -2.95 -18.09
N PRO A 344 10.11 -4.00 -17.91
CA PRO A 344 8.66 -3.86 -17.87
C PRO A 344 8.22 -3.04 -16.65
N LEU A 345 7.16 -2.23 -16.83
CA LEU A 345 6.47 -1.55 -15.72
C LEU A 345 5.35 -2.47 -15.21
N LEU A 346 5.67 -3.22 -14.17
CA LEU A 346 4.83 -4.25 -13.56
C LEU A 346 3.61 -3.63 -12.89
N ILE A 347 2.45 -4.22 -13.16
CA ILE A 347 1.15 -3.74 -12.70
C ILE A 347 0.80 -4.43 -11.37
N PRO A 348 0.68 -3.66 -10.26
CA PRO A 348 0.29 -4.21 -8.99
C PRO A 348 -1.19 -4.65 -8.97
N GLN A 349 -1.49 -5.74 -8.26
CA GLN A 349 -2.86 -6.25 -8.15
C GLN A 349 -3.62 -5.62 -6.98
N PRO A 350 -4.87 -5.16 -7.18
CA PRO A 350 -5.61 -4.40 -6.17
C PRO A 350 -6.23 -5.27 -5.06
N ASP A 351 -6.18 -6.60 -5.18
CA ASP A 351 -6.85 -7.55 -4.29
C ASP A 351 -6.02 -7.99 -3.08
N HIS A 352 -4.80 -7.47 -2.93
CA HIS A 352 -3.89 -7.83 -1.84
C HIS A 352 -3.31 -6.60 -1.12
N ALA A 353 -3.13 -6.69 0.20
CA ALA A 353 -2.62 -5.60 1.04
C ALA A 353 -1.25 -5.04 0.58
N ILE A 354 -0.39 -5.92 0.07
CA ILE A 354 0.97 -5.58 -0.39
C ILE A 354 0.96 -4.65 -1.60
N SER A 355 0.14 -4.95 -2.61
CA SER A 355 0.18 -4.31 -3.93
C SER A 355 -0.90 -3.24 -4.12
N ARG A 356 -1.87 -3.15 -3.22
CA ARG A 356 -2.98 -2.22 -3.35
C ARG A 356 -2.57 -0.76 -3.17
N ASN A 357 -3.20 0.11 -3.98
CA ASN A 357 -2.97 1.56 -4.01
C ASN A 357 -1.50 1.94 -4.23
N MET A 358 -0.74 1.08 -4.91
CA MET A 358 0.67 1.29 -5.20
C MET A 358 0.87 1.76 -6.65
N ASN A 359 1.94 2.51 -6.89
CA ASN A 359 2.40 2.82 -8.24
C ASN A 359 2.90 1.56 -8.97
N VAL A 360 3.00 1.65 -10.30
CA VAL A 360 3.66 0.59 -11.10
C VAL A 360 5.08 0.39 -10.62
N VAL A 361 5.54 -0.86 -10.65
CA VAL A 361 6.87 -1.26 -10.18
C VAL A 361 7.77 -1.46 -11.38
N GLN A 362 8.92 -0.82 -11.40
CA GLN A 362 9.88 -1.00 -12.47
C GLN A 362 10.66 -2.30 -12.24
N GLY A 363 10.57 -3.24 -13.19
CA GLY A 363 11.44 -4.42 -13.21
C GLY A 363 12.63 -4.25 -14.16
N GLU A 364 13.62 -5.11 -14.04
CA GLU A 364 14.80 -5.19 -14.91
C GLU A 364 15.12 -6.67 -15.20
N PHE A 365 15.11 -7.08 -16.47
CA PHE A 365 15.36 -8.48 -16.90
C PHE A 365 14.52 -9.54 -16.18
N VAL A 366 13.23 -9.23 -16.03
CA VAL A 366 12.27 -10.00 -15.26
C VAL A 366 12.01 -11.40 -15.81
N SER A 367 11.96 -12.38 -14.90
CA SER A 367 11.52 -13.76 -15.13
C SER A 367 10.06 -13.98 -14.73
N SER A 368 9.36 -14.90 -15.40
CA SER A 368 7.97 -15.24 -15.07
C SER A 368 7.88 -16.30 -13.97
N LEU A 369 6.79 -16.27 -13.20
CA LEU A 369 6.49 -17.25 -12.15
C LEU A 369 5.26 -18.09 -12.49
N ASP A 370 5.34 -19.40 -12.22
CA ASP A 370 4.20 -20.31 -12.23
C ASP A 370 3.93 -20.88 -10.84
N THR A 371 2.66 -21.12 -10.55
CA THR A 371 2.27 -21.87 -9.34
C THR A 371 2.20 -23.36 -9.65
N VAL A 372 2.85 -24.18 -8.82
CA VAL A 372 2.85 -25.65 -8.91
C VAL A 372 2.30 -26.27 -7.62
N ASN A 373 2.16 -27.60 -7.62
CA ASN A 373 1.67 -28.38 -6.47
C ASN A 373 0.32 -27.92 -5.93
N SER A 374 -0.72 -27.96 -6.76
CA SER A 374 -2.08 -27.52 -6.42
C SER A 374 -2.71 -28.26 -5.22
N GLN A 375 -2.13 -29.37 -4.77
CA GLN A 375 -2.56 -30.14 -3.61
C GLN A 375 -2.14 -29.53 -2.26
N LEU A 376 -1.20 -28.59 -2.25
CA LEU A 376 -0.78 -27.90 -1.02
C LEU A 376 -1.92 -27.00 -0.50
N ASP A 377 -2.14 -27.06 0.82
CA ASP A 377 -3.08 -26.20 1.55
C ASP A 377 -2.48 -24.80 1.78
N ILE A 378 -2.23 -24.10 0.68
CA ILE A 378 -1.69 -22.74 0.66
C ILE A 378 -2.54 -21.82 -0.22
N LYS A 379 -2.84 -20.64 0.30
CA LYS A 379 -3.42 -19.53 -0.45
C LYS A 379 -2.34 -18.91 -1.32
N ARG A 380 -2.67 -18.61 -2.57
CA ARG A 380 -1.72 -18.06 -3.55
C ARG A 380 -2.32 -16.81 -4.18
N LYS A 381 -1.57 -15.72 -4.23
CA LYS A 381 -2.00 -14.46 -4.85
C LYS A 381 -0.86 -13.86 -5.68
N VAL A 382 -1.21 -13.45 -6.90
CA VAL A 382 -0.29 -12.70 -7.77
C VAL A 382 -0.26 -11.25 -7.30
N LEU A 383 0.92 -10.73 -7.02
CA LEU A 383 1.12 -9.35 -6.55
C LEU A 383 1.46 -8.42 -7.71
N LEU A 384 2.38 -8.84 -8.57
CA LEU A 384 2.88 -8.09 -9.72
C LEU A 384 2.75 -8.95 -10.98
N ARG A 385 2.33 -8.32 -12.08
CA ARG A 385 2.25 -8.95 -13.40
C ARG A 385 2.57 -7.99 -14.53
N THR A 386 2.86 -8.53 -15.69
CA THR A 386 3.04 -7.76 -16.93
C THR A 386 1.72 -7.15 -17.42
N SER A 387 1.82 -6.28 -18.43
CA SER A 387 0.69 -5.78 -19.18
C SER A 387 0.04 -6.89 -20.03
N ARG A 388 -1.04 -6.53 -20.74
CA ARG A 388 -1.69 -7.40 -21.74
C ARG A 388 -0.84 -7.66 -22.99
N TYR A 389 0.23 -6.88 -23.19
CA TYR A 389 1.09 -6.91 -24.37
C TYR A 389 2.51 -7.28 -23.97
N ALA A 390 2.69 -8.51 -23.51
CA ALA A 390 3.98 -9.05 -23.15
C ALA A 390 4.31 -10.31 -23.98
N LYS A 391 5.61 -10.65 -24.01
CA LYS A 391 6.15 -11.91 -24.52
C LYS A 391 7.34 -12.33 -23.67
N SER A 392 7.71 -13.60 -23.71
CA SER A 392 8.88 -14.14 -23.04
C SER A 392 9.86 -14.73 -24.06
N ASP A 393 11.15 -14.43 -23.93
CA ASP A 393 12.21 -15.09 -24.69
C ASP A 393 12.93 -16.13 -23.81
N GLN A 394 13.10 -17.34 -24.35
CA GLN A 394 13.75 -18.46 -23.64
C GLN A 394 15.27 -18.34 -23.68
N VAL A 395 15.96 -18.75 -22.62
CA VAL A 395 17.42 -18.83 -22.61
C VAL A 395 17.95 -20.03 -23.41
N PRO A 396 19.15 -19.95 -24.02
CA PRO A 396 20.01 -18.77 -24.11
C PRO A 396 19.39 -17.68 -25.00
N VAL A 397 19.44 -16.43 -24.55
CA VAL A 397 18.82 -15.29 -25.23
C VAL A 397 19.84 -14.21 -25.54
N PHE A 398 19.87 -13.74 -26.79
CA PHE A 398 20.74 -12.64 -27.19
C PHE A 398 20.02 -11.30 -26.95
N VAL A 399 20.67 -10.39 -26.23
CA VAL A 399 20.13 -9.06 -25.90
C VAL A 399 21.09 -7.99 -26.42
N SER A 400 20.56 -7.00 -27.14
CA SER A 400 21.33 -5.90 -27.69
C SER A 400 20.64 -4.56 -27.46
N LEU A 401 21.41 -3.52 -27.18
CA LEU A 401 20.92 -2.14 -27.14
C LEU A 401 20.40 -1.66 -28.51
N ALA A 402 20.78 -2.33 -29.60
CA ALA A 402 20.29 -2.02 -30.94
C ALA A 402 18.77 -2.23 -31.09
N PHE A 403 18.18 -3.14 -30.30
CA PHE A 403 16.73 -3.44 -30.34
C PHE A 403 15.85 -2.22 -30.03
N VAL A 404 16.40 -1.21 -29.36
CA VAL A 404 15.70 0.06 -29.12
C VAL A 404 15.35 0.80 -30.41
N ASN A 405 16.16 0.63 -31.46
CA ASN A 405 15.93 1.26 -32.76
C ASN A 405 14.96 0.44 -33.64
N GLU A 406 14.62 -0.78 -33.22
CA GLU A 406 13.72 -1.67 -33.94
C GLU A 406 12.28 -1.40 -33.52
N LYS A 407 11.36 -1.34 -34.49
CA LYS A 407 9.94 -1.25 -34.19
C LYS A 407 9.43 -2.64 -33.79
N PRO A 408 8.96 -2.85 -32.54
CA PRO A 408 8.49 -4.16 -32.12
C PRO A 408 7.24 -4.58 -32.92
N ASP A 409 7.22 -5.83 -33.39
CA ASP A 409 6.00 -6.42 -33.96
C ASP A 409 5.00 -6.71 -32.85
N GLN A 410 3.95 -5.89 -32.76
CA GLN A 410 2.88 -6.03 -31.76
C GLN A 410 2.21 -7.41 -31.82
N ARG A 411 2.24 -8.09 -32.97
CA ARG A 411 1.66 -9.43 -33.11
C ARG A 411 2.45 -10.50 -32.35
N ALA A 412 3.69 -10.24 -31.94
CA ALA A 412 4.48 -11.16 -31.13
C ALA A 412 4.12 -11.11 -29.63
N PHE A 413 3.53 -10.01 -29.15
CA PHE A 413 3.21 -9.77 -27.75
C PHE A 413 1.84 -10.37 -27.38
N ARG A 414 1.77 -11.71 -27.34
CA ARG A 414 0.52 -12.49 -27.15
C ARG A 414 0.37 -13.15 -25.79
N GLN A 415 1.28 -12.91 -24.85
CA GLN A 415 1.26 -13.52 -23.52
C GLN A 415 0.85 -12.46 -22.49
N PRO A 416 -0.46 -12.29 -22.25
CA PRO A 416 -0.93 -11.26 -21.34
C PRO A 416 -0.67 -11.66 -19.89
N PHE A 417 -0.44 -10.66 -19.03
CA PHE A 417 -0.59 -10.81 -17.57
C PHE A 417 0.30 -11.88 -16.92
N MET A 418 1.53 -12.05 -17.40
CA MET A 418 2.48 -12.99 -16.82
C MET A 418 2.79 -12.61 -15.37
N PRO A 419 2.63 -13.53 -14.40
CA PRO A 419 2.99 -13.27 -13.01
C PRO A 419 4.50 -13.08 -12.84
N VAL A 420 4.88 -12.12 -12.00
CA VAL A 420 6.28 -11.79 -11.70
C VAL A 420 6.57 -11.84 -10.21
N ALA A 421 5.57 -11.53 -9.38
CA ALA A 421 5.66 -11.68 -7.94
C ALA A 421 4.41 -12.39 -7.41
N ILE A 422 4.61 -13.38 -6.54
CA ILE A 422 3.53 -14.18 -5.93
C ILE A 422 3.77 -14.24 -4.43
N VAL A 423 2.70 -14.08 -3.64
CA VAL A 423 2.66 -14.41 -2.22
C VAL A 423 1.94 -15.74 -2.01
N GLN A 424 2.48 -16.54 -1.10
CA GLN A 424 1.90 -17.78 -0.63
C GLN A 424 1.77 -17.73 0.89
N GLU A 425 0.63 -18.20 1.41
CA GLU A 425 0.33 -18.24 2.84
C GLU A 425 -0.33 -19.58 3.18
N GLY A 426 0.15 -20.25 4.22
CA GLY A 426 -0.44 -21.51 4.70
C GLY A 426 0.60 -22.48 5.24
N VAL A 427 0.32 -23.77 5.11
CA VAL A 427 1.20 -24.84 5.60
C VAL A 427 2.03 -25.40 4.45
N PHE A 428 3.35 -25.26 4.56
CA PHE A 428 4.33 -25.76 3.61
C PHE A 428 4.81 -27.15 4.02
N THR A 429 5.33 -27.89 3.03
CA THR A 429 5.95 -29.20 3.25
C THR A 429 7.45 -29.08 3.02
N SER A 430 8.25 -29.55 3.98
CA SER A 430 9.71 -29.48 3.93
C SER A 430 10.26 -30.18 2.68
N VAL A 431 11.29 -29.59 2.05
CA VAL A 431 12.02 -30.24 0.96
C VAL A 431 12.87 -31.41 1.46
N PHE A 432 13.16 -31.45 2.76
CA PHE A 432 13.86 -32.52 3.45
C PHE A 432 12.91 -33.56 4.07
N GLU A 433 11.61 -33.51 3.73
CA GLU A 433 10.68 -34.59 4.05
C GLU A 433 11.21 -35.91 3.47
N HIS A 434 11.53 -36.86 4.36
CA HIS A 434 12.16 -38.15 4.03
C HIS A 434 13.59 -38.06 3.45
N ARG A 435 14.30 -36.95 3.67
CA ARG A 435 15.74 -36.82 3.39
C ARG A 435 16.51 -36.75 4.71
N GLU A 436 17.73 -37.28 4.71
CA GLU A 436 18.63 -37.10 5.85
C GLU A 436 19.14 -35.65 5.90
N PRO A 437 19.30 -35.06 7.10
CA PRO A 437 19.95 -33.76 7.23
C PRO A 437 21.36 -33.75 6.62
N PRO A 438 21.84 -32.62 6.10
CA PRO A 438 23.19 -32.50 5.57
C PRO A 438 24.26 -32.89 6.60
N HIS A 439 25.33 -33.58 6.19
CA HIS A 439 26.34 -34.14 7.11
C HIS A 439 27.02 -33.13 8.05
N ASN A 440 27.03 -31.84 7.70
CA ASN A 440 27.64 -30.78 8.49
C ASN A 440 26.67 -30.17 9.54
N ILE A 441 25.42 -30.62 9.56
CA ILE A 441 24.38 -30.18 10.50
C ILE A 441 23.95 -31.41 11.31
N SER A 442 23.92 -31.26 12.62
CA SER A 442 23.44 -32.32 13.54
C SER A 442 22.25 -31.78 14.33
N PRO A 443 21.06 -31.66 13.69
CA PRO A 443 19.86 -31.21 14.39
C PRO A 443 19.40 -32.31 15.35
N GLN A 444 18.72 -31.94 16.43
CA GLN A 444 18.04 -32.97 17.23
C GLN A 444 16.86 -33.52 16.41
N PRO A 445 16.54 -34.83 16.50
CA PRO A 445 15.46 -35.42 15.70
C PRO A 445 14.10 -34.73 15.86
N ASP A 446 13.82 -34.19 17.04
CA ASP A 446 12.58 -33.48 17.35
C ASP A 446 12.54 -32.03 16.80
N GLU A 447 13.68 -31.49 16.36
CA GLU A 447 13.79 -30.15 15.76
C GLU A 447 13.48 -30.16 14.27
N VAL A 448 13.58 -31.32 13.60
CA VAL A 448 13.33 -31.43 12.16
C VAL A 448 11.84 -31.58 11.88
N LYS A 449 11.24 -30.53 11.36
CA LYS A 449 9.81 -30.50 11.00
C LYS A 449 9.62 -30.85 9.53
N SER A 450 8.65 -31.72 9.26
CA SER A 450 8.24 -32.08 7.89
C SER A 450 7.16 -31.16 7.33
N LYS A 451 6.43 -30.46 8.20
CA LYS A 451 5.39 -29.49 7.84
C LYS A 451 5.57 -28.22 8.64
N SER A 452 5.25 -27.09 8.01
CA SER A 452 5.37 -25.80 8.67
C SER A 452 4.20 -25.51 9.61
N VAL A 453 4.46 -24.69 10.61
CA VAL A 453 3.42 -23.82 11.18
C VAL A 453 2.91 -22.89 10.05
N PRO A 454 1.65 -22.41 10.06
CA PRO A 454 1.20 -21.43 9.08
C PRO A 454 2.19 -20.27 8.95
N THR A 455 2.74 -20.08 7.75
CA THR A 455 3.73 -19.06 7.44
C THR A 455 3.46 -18.46 6.07
N LYS A 456 4.28 -17.48 5.69
CA LYS A 456 4.17 -16.71 4.46
C LYS A 456 5.49 -16.75 3.69
N MET A 457 5.38 -16.86 2.37
CA MET A 457 6.50 -16.75 1.45
C MET A 457 6.16 -15.78 0.33
N ILE A 458 7.11 -14.93 -0.05
CA ILE A 458 7.01 -14.08 -1.23
C ILE A 458 8.13 -14.44 -2.17
N VAL A 459 7.81 -14.68 -3.45
CA VAL A 459 8.79 -14.93 -4.50
C VAL A 459 8.62 -13.88 -5.59
N VAL A 460 9.74 -13.28 -6.00
CA VAL A 460 9.85 -12.27 -7.04
C VAL A 460 10.88 -12.74 -8.06
N GLY A 461 10.48 -12.84 -9.32
CA GLY A 461 11.34 -13.26 -10.44
C GLY A 461 12.29 -12.16 -10.96
N ASP A 462 12.66 -11.22 -10.10
CA ASP A 462 13.55 -10.09 -10.39
C ASP A 462 14.28 -9.70 -9.10
N GLY A 463 15.59 -9.93 -9.07
CA GLY A 463 16.51 -9.59 -7.99
C GLY A 463 16.89 -8.10 -7.95
N ASP A 464 16.79 -7.38 -9.06
CA ASP A 464 17.09 -5.95 -9.16
C ASP A 464 15.95 -5.06 -8.66
N LEU A 465 14.76 -5.61 -8.42
CA LEU A 465 13.59 -4.85 -7.97
C LEU A 465 13.82 -4.09 -6.65
N ILE A 466 14.66 -4.65 -5.77
CA ILE A 466 15.07 -4.07 -4.47
C ILE A 466 16.33 -3.18 -4.57
N LYS A 467 17.01 -3.17 -5.72
CA LYS A 467 18.29 -2.49 -5.90
C LYS A 467 18.11 -1.00 -6.16
N ASN A 468 18.71 -0.16 -5.32
CA ASN A 468 18.78 1.27 -5.55
C ASN A 468 19.94 1.65 -6.50
N LYS A 469 19.82 2.79 -7.17
CA LYS A 469 20.90 3.30 -8.04
C LYS A 469 21.94 4.05 -7.20
N VAL A 470 23.21 3.70 -7.37
CA VAL A 470 24.35 4.35 -6.70
C VAL A 470 25.11 5.22 -7.69
N ARG A 471 25.34 6.49 -7.33
CA ARG A 471 26.23 7.38 -8.07
C ARG A 471 27.51 7.65 -7.32
N PHE A 472 28.62 7.19 -7.87
CA PHE A 472 29.95 7.56 -7.40
C PHE A 472 30.32 8.92 -7.98
N LYS A 473 30.25 9.99 -7.16
CA LYS A 473 30.81 11.30 -7.47
C LYS A 473 31.96 11.54 -6.49
N ASN A 474 33.19 11.28 -6.93
CA ASN A 474 34.39 11.19 -6.08
C ASN A 474 34.30 10.00 -5.09
N THR A 475 34.85 10.14 -3.88
CA THR A 475 34.91 9.10 -2.82
C THR A 475 33.60 8.87 -2.07
N ASN A 476 32.59 9.76 -2.19
CA ASN A 476 31.32 9.60 -1.47
C ASN A 476 30.23 9.12 -2.43
N PRO A 477 29.70 7.89 -2.24
CA PRO A 477 28.57 7.40 -3.03
C PRO A 477 27.30 8.19 -2.69
N LYS A 478 26.59 8.66 -3.71
CA LYS A 478 25.25 9.21 -3.58
C LYS A 478 24.23 8.13 -3.91
N ILE A 479 23.51 7.68 -2.90
CA ILE A 479 22.37 6.76 -3.05
C ILE A 479 21.18 7.53 -3.60
N LEU A 480 20.52 6.97 -4.61
CA LEU A 480 19.24 7.48 -5.10
C LEU A 480 18.10 6.68 -4.46
N PRO A 481 16.92 7.29 -4.26
CA PRO A 481 15.77 6.55 -3.74
C PRO A 481 15.44 5.33 -4.61
N LEU A 482 15.08 4.21 -3.99
CA LEU A 482 14.67 2.99 -4.66
C LEU A 482 13.42 3.26 -5.51
N GLY A 483 13.48 2.87 -6.79
CA GLY A 483 12.44 3.15 -7.77
C GLY A 483 12.53 4.53 -8.43
N TYR A 484 13.51 5.36 -8.10
CA TYR A 484 13.67 6.68 -8.73
C TYR A 484 14.26 6.57 -10.14
N ASP A 485 13.53 7.12 -11.10
CA ASP A 485 13.99 7.29 -12.47
C ASP A 485 14.45 8.72 -12.73
N GLU A 486 15.73 8.86 -13.07
CA GLU A 486 16.35 10.16 -13.32
C GLU A 486 15.89 10.82 -14.60
N LEU A 487 15.49 10.02 -15.58
CA LEU A 487 15.13 10.49 -16.91
C LEU A 487 13.76 11.18 -16.87
N THR A 488 12.79 10.52 -16.27
CA THR A 488 11.43 11.06 -16.09
C THR A 488 11.27 11.89 -14.81
N LYS A 489 12.24 11.83 -13.89
CA LYS A 489 12.18 12.40 -12.52
C LYS A 489 11.00 11.87 -11.71
N GLN A 490 10.61 10.62 -11.98
CA GLN A 490 9.50 9.95 -11.32
C GLN A 490 10.00 8.94 -10.31
N ASN A 491 9.15 8.58 -9.35
CA ASN A 491 9.40 7.49 -8.43
C ASN A 491 8.38 6.38 -8.67
N PHE A 492 8.87 5.16 -8.92
CA PHE A 492 8.06 3.96 -9.08
C PHE A 492 7.76 3.29 -7.74
N GLY A 493 6.85 2.32 -7.74
CA GLY A 493 6.38 1.62 -6.54
C GLY A 493 7.34 0.59 -5.95
N ASN A 494 8.60 0.51 -6.41
CA ASN A 494 9.58 -0.49 -5.96
C ASN A 494 9.77 -0.46 -4.44
N LYS A 495 10.01 0.73 -3.87
CA LYS A 495 10.16 0.90 -2.43
C LYS A 495 8.94 0.45 -1.64
N ASP A 496 7.77 0.94 -2.04
CA ASP A 496 6.50 0.61 -1.39
C ASP A 496 6.23 -0.89 -1.44
N PHE A 497 6.54 -1.53 -2.56
CA PHE A 497 6.36 -2.97 -2.74
C PHE A 497 7.20 -3.78 -1.74
N ILE A 498 8.51 -3.50 -1.65
CA ILE A 498 9.39 -4.22 -0.73
C ILE A 498 8.99 -3.96 0.72
N LEU A 499 8.74 -2.70 1.07
CA LEU A 499 8.35 -2.33 2.43
C LEU A 499 7.04 -3.02 2.84
N ASN A 500 6.03 -3.01 1.96
CA ASN A 500 4.76 -3.68 2.22
C ASN A 500 4.92 -5.21 2.26
N ALA A 501 5.79 -5.78 1.43
CA ALA A 501 6.06 -7.22 1.40
C ALA A 501 6.66 -7.69 2.73
N VAL A 502 7.71 -7.01 3.20
CA VAL A 502 8.36 -7.34 4.49
C VAL A 502 7.39 -7.12 5.65
N ASN A 503 6.64 -6.01 5.64
CA ASN A 503 5.61 -5.74 6.63
C ASN A 503 4.55 -6.84 6.69
N TYR A 504 4.10 -7.34 5.54
CA TYR A 504 3.12 -8.43 5.48
C TYR A 504 3.69 -9.78 5.97
N LEU A 505 4.97 -10.06 5.71
CA LEU A 505 5.66 -11.24 6.24
C LEU A 505 5.79 -11.18 7.77
N CYS A 506 6.02 -10.00 8.34
CA CYS A 506 6.17 -9.80 9.78
C CYS A 506 4.85 -9.50 10.52
N ASP A 507 3.71 -9.48 9.82
CA ASP A 507 2.41 -9.11 10.40
C ASP A 507 1.67 -10.33 10.96
N ASP A 508 1.67 -10.47 12.28
CA ASP A 508 0.96 -11.54 13.00
C ASP A 508 -0.48 -11.13 13.38
N ASP A 509 -0.75 -9.83 13.50
CA ASP A 509 -2.01 -9.29 14.03
C ASP A 509 -3.02 -8.91 12.94
N GLY A 510 -2.64 -9.00 11.66
CA GLY A 510 -3.50 -8.62 10.53
C GLY A 510 -3.60 -7.10 10.35
N TRP A 511 -2.62 -6.33 10.81
CA TRP A 511 -2.57 -4.87 10.60
C TRP A 511 -2.53 -4.50 9.10
N MET A 512 -1.87 -5.30 8.27
CA MET A 512 -1.78 -5.06 6.83
C MET A 512 -3.14 -5.20 6.13
N ASP A 513 -4.09 -5.94 6.69
CA ASP A 513 -5.43 -6.11 6.11
C ASP A 513 -6.23 -4.80 6.05
N LEU A 514 -5.85 -3.79 6.84
CA LEU A 514 -6.44 -2.45 6.75
C LEU A 514 -6.22 -1.82 5.38
N ARG A 515 -5.10 -2.13 4.72
CA ARG A 515 -4.82 -1.66 3.36
C ARG A 515 -5.80 -2.26 2.34
N ALA A 516 -6.30 -3.46 2.59
CA ALA A 516 -7.17 -4.20 1.67
C ALA A 516 -8.63 -3.72 1.67
N ARG A 517 -9.03 -2.91 2.65
CA ARG A 517 -10.41 -2.38 2.73
C ARG A 517 -10.67 -1.38 1.58
N SER A 518 -11.85 -1.49 0.97
CA SER A 518 -12.29 -0.58 -0.10
C SER A 518 -13.43 0.30 0.38
N TYR A 519 -13.29 1.61 0.22
CA TYR A 519 -14.40 2.53 0.33
C TYR A 519 -14.83 2.99 -1.05
N THR A 520 -15.94 2.45 -1.58
CA THR A 520 -16.47 2.96 -2.85
C THR A 520 -17.06 4.35 -2.66
N LEU A 521 -16.28 5.39 -2.95
CA LEU A 521 -16.81 6.75 -3.07
C LEU A 521 -17.46 6.87 -4.45
N ARG A 522 -18.80 6.92 -4.45
CA ARG A 522 -19.58 7.16 -5.66
C ARG A 522 -19.41 8.62 -6.05
N LEU A 523 -18.42 8.89 -6.90
CA LEU A 523 -18.24 10.20 -7.50
C LEU A 523 -19.45 10.50 -8.40
N LEU A 524 -19.94 11.72 -8.29
CA LEU A 524 -20.91 12.24 -9.25
C LEU A 524 -20.19 12.49 -10.57
N ASP A 525 -20.70 11.88 -11.65
CA ASP A 525 -20.26 12.19 -13.00
C ASP A 525 -20.69 13.62 -13.34
N LYS A 526 -19.71 14.54 -13.38
CA LYS A 526 -19.95 15.97 -13.60
C LYS A 526 -20.69 16.22 -14.92
N LYS A 527 -20.48 15.38 -15.94
CA LYS A 527 -21.13 15.54 -17.25
C LYS A 527 -22.62 15.18 -17.15
N LYS A 528 -22.94 14.03 -16.56
CA LYS A 528 -24.34 13.64 -16.29
C LYS A 528 -25.05 14.61 -15.35
N VAL A 529 -24.37 15.09 -14.30
CA VAL A 529 -24.96 16.08 -13.40
C VAL A 529 -25.29 17.37 -14.15
N ALA A 530 -24.43 17.84 -15.05
CA ALA A 530 -24.71 19.02 -15.85
C ALA A 530 -25.87 18.81 -16.84
N GLU A 531 -25.93 17.65 -17.49
CA GLU A 531 -27.00 17.28 -18.43
C GLU A 531 -28.37 17.12 -17.74
N ASP A 532 -28.41 16.43 -16.59
CA ASP A 532 -29.65 16.12 -15.86
C ASP A 532 -30.03 17.15 -14.79
N ALA A 533 -29.21 18.20 -14.57
CA ALA A 533 -29.42 19.18 -13.50
C ALA A 533 -30.80 19.81 -13.54
N PHE A 534 -31.31 20.13 -14.73
CA PHE A 534 -32.63 20.76 -14.89
C PHE A 534 -33.76 19.82 -14.45
N PHE A 535 -33.68 18.54 -14.82
CA PHE A 535 -34.68 17.53 -14.44
C PHE A 535 -34.75 17.36 -12.93
N TRP A 536 -33.60 17.20 -12.26
CA TRP A 536 -33.55 17.04 -10.81
C TRP A 536 -33.96 18.31 -10.05
N LYS A 537 -33.61 19.49 -10.55
CA LYS A 537 -34.09 20.77 -10.00
C LYS A 537 -35.61 20.87 -10.12
N LEU A 538 -36.18 20.51 -11.28
CA LEU A 538 -37.62 20.54 -11.52
C LEU A 538 -38.37 19.60 -10.57
N ILE A 539 -37.89 18.36 -10.42
CA ILE A 539 -38.46 17.40 -9.47
C ILE A 539 -38.42 17.96 -8.04
N ASN A 540 -37.28 18.45 -7.57
CA ASN A 540 -37.14 18.94 -6.20
C ASN A 540 -37.99 20.19 -5.91
N VAL A 541 -38.34 20.99 -6.93
CA VAL A 541 -39.23 22.15 -6.78
C VAL A 541 -40.71 21.76 -6.88
N ILE A 542 -41.08 20.94 -7.85
CA ILE A 542 -42.49 20.60 -8.12
C ILE A 542 -43.01 19.55 -7.12
N LEU A 543 -42.21 18.55 -6.77
CA LEU A 543 -42.65 17.43 -5.94
C LEU A 543 -43.17 17.85 -4.56
N PRO A 544 -42.52 18.76 -3.80
CA PRO A 544 -43.06 19.25 -2.53
C PRO A 544 -44.39 19.97 -2.69
N VAL A 545 -44.54 20.78 -3.74
CA VAL A 545 -45.78 21.53 -4.01
C VAL A 545 -46.92 20.57 -4.33
N VAL A 546 -46.66 19.56 -5.16
CA VAL A 546 -47.64 18.51 -5.48
C VAL A 546 -48.02 17.72 -4.23
N LEU A 547 -47.05 17.36 -3.37
CA LEU A 547 -47.33 16.67 -2.10
C LEU A 547 -48.24 17.50 -1.19
N VAL A 548 -48.01 18.81 -1.06
CA VAL A 548 -48.86 19.71 -0.27
C VAL A 548 -50.27 19.79 -0.85
N LEU A 549 -50.41 19.91 -2.17
CA LEU A 549 -51.72 19.94 -2.83
C LEU A 549 -52.49 18.63 -2.64
N VAL A 550 -51.82 17.49 -2.79
CA VAL A 550 -52.42 16.16 -2.54
C VAL A 550 -52.86 16.03 -1.08
N LEU A 551 -52.02 16.44 -0.12
CA LEU A 551 -52.38 16.46 1.30
C LEU A 551 -53.60 17.35 1.56
N GLY A 552 -53.66 18.53 0.94
CA GLY A 552 -54.80 19.44 1.02
C GLY A 552 -56.10 18.80 0.51
N VAL A 553 -56.05 18.11 -0.64
CA VAL A 553 -57.20 17.40 -1.20
C VAL A 553 -57.62 16.24 -0.32
N VAL A 554 -56.68 15.42 0.15
CA VAL A 554 -56.95 14.29 1.05
C VAL A 554 -57.61 14.77 2.34
N VAL A 555 -57.09 15.83 2.97
CA VAL A 555 -57.68 16.42 4.18
C VAL A 555 -59.09 16.95 3.91
N ALA A 556 -59.34 17.59 2.75
CA ALA A 556 -60.65 18.08 2.37
C ALA A 556 -61.67 16.94 2.15
N VAL A 557 -61.26 15.85 1.49
CA VAL A 557 -62.10 14.67 1.27
C VAL A 557 -62.39 13.95 2.59
N VAL A 558 -61.38 13.75 3.43
CA VAL A 558 -61.54 13.14 4.77
C VAL A 558 -62.46 13.99 5.63
N ARG A 559 -62.33 15.33 5.62
CA ARG A 559 -63.28 16.23 6.29
C ARG A 559 -64.70 16.04 5.76
N ARG A 560 -64.89 15.99 4.45
CA ARG A 560 -66.23 15.77 3.85
C ARG A 560 -66.86 14.46 4.35
N TYR A 561 -66.10 13.38 4.41
CA TYR A 561 -66.60 12.10 4.92
C TYR A 561 -66.83 12.07 6.44
N LYS A 562 -66.04 12.81 7.24
CA LYS A 562 -66.18 12.87 8.70
C LYS A 562 -67.30 13.80 9.19
N PHE A 563 -67.68 14.81 8.41
CA PHE A 563 -68.69 15.81 8.78
C PHE A 563 -70.04 15.65 8.04
N MET A 564 -70.18 14.64 7.17
CA MET A 564 -71.46 14.23 6.57
C MET A 564 -72.13 13.05 7.31
N ARG A 565 -71.77 12.80 8.58
CA ARG A 565 -72.35 11.73 9.39
C ARG A 565 -72.98 12.26 10.66
#